data_AF-A0A7S4SPT0-F1
#
_entry.id   AF-A0A7S4SPT0-F1
#
_cell.length_a   1.000
_cell.length_b   1.000
_cell.length_c   1.000
_cell.angle_alpha   90.00
_cell.angle_beta   90.00
_cell.angle_gamma   90.00
#
_symmetry.space_group_name_H-M   'P 1'
#
loop_
_entity.id
_entity.type
_entity.pdbx_description
1 polymer ?
#
loop_
_entity_poly.entity_id
_entity_poly.type
_entity_poly.pdbx_seq_one_letter_code
_entity_poly.pdbx_strand_id
1 'polypeptide(L)'
;PAAPPPGAMGGSYSCEPDQDSIGEPGKKVILVSELPDVTHDGLINGILDVLRFPVIPHIMPLLRDVELTEHDDNCFTVKVILDGAKLDAAGFGDGAGSDKVMVWQKVTYKPDESLIITESYTPPGDNVPSASKATQDKVYHSSHTRVLKDPVRLEYYIEMDGQRLHGQAQADILKPYVDSVLALTQQKKVNFTPESDSQAVPGKKCCVSDPMDQYFAYDRLFAALHDQKSLYGDTREITEVSENEVFVTGIGGVEPVDGTMNVQWDIDAGKIVRINKAAGKVKETYYTHVLKDPLRIEIYREDADGKNLAGKRLARFMALAMEELI
;
A
#
# COMPACT_ATOMS: atom_id res chain seq x y z
N PRO A 1 0.17 18.89 -10.61
CA PRO A 1 -0.02 18.32 -9.27
C PRO A 1 -1.51 18.39 -8.88
N ALA A 2 -2.21 17.25 -8.92
CA ALA A 2 -3.54 17.15 -8.33
C ALA A 2 -3.39 17.25 -6.81
N ALA A 3 -4.25 18.05 -6.17
CA ALA A 3 -4.31 18.11 -4.72
C ALA A 3 -4.68 16.71 -4.17
N PRO A 4 -4.07 16.25 -3.06
CA PRO A 4 -4.51 15.02 -2.43
C PRO A 4 -6.01 15.12 -2.12
N PRO A 5 -6.76 14.01 -2.20
CA PRO A 5 -8.15 13.99 -1.79
C PRO A 5 -8.25 14.56 -0.36
N PRO A 6 -9.34 15.29 -0.03
CA PRO A 6 -9.53 15.88 1.29
C PRO A 6 -9.61 14.76 2.32
N GLY A 7 -8.45 14.39 2.86
CA GLY A 7 -8.29 13.42 3.93
C GLY A 7 -9.00 13.91 5.18
N ALA A 8 -9.48 12.96 5.97
CA ALA A 8 -10.01 13.18 7.30
C ALA A 8 -9.17 14.25 8.03
N MET A 9 -9.84 15.22 8.67
CA MET A 9 -9.18 16.27 9.45
C MET A 9 -8.53 15.68 10.71
N GLY A 10 -7.49 14.86 10.53
CA GLY A 10 -6.62 14.38 11.58
C GLY A 10 -5.92 15.56 12.23
N GLY A 11 -5.70 15.48 13.54
CA GLY A 11 -5.04 16.54 14.29
C GLY A 11 -3.73 16.98 13.62
N SER A 12 -3.48 18.28 13.62
CA SER A 12 -2.24 18.82 13.06
C SER A 12 -1.04 18.36 13.89
N TYR A 13 -0.05 17.76 13.24
CA TYR A 13 1.26 17.47 13.84
C TYR A 13 2.38 18.25 13.10
N SER A 14 3.50 18.47 13.79
CA SER A 14 4.72 19.08 13.23
C SER A 14 5.87 18.07 13.19
N CYS A 15 6.79 18.23 12.23
CA CYS A 15 8.09 17.56 12.21
C CYS A 15 9.16 18.63 12.50
N GLU A 16 9.66 18.69 13.72
CA GLU A 16 10.58 19.75 14.17
C GLU A 16 12.03 19.26 14.08
N PRO A 17 12.88 19.85 13.22
CA PRO A 17 14.28 19.49 13.14
C PRO A 17 15.08 19.99 14.35
N ASP A 18 16.29 19.48 14.50
CA ASP A 18 17.30 19.94 15.47
C ASP A 18 16.87 19.92 16.95
N GLN A 19 15.88 19.09 17.29
CA GLN A 19 15.40 18.90 18.66
C GLN A 19 16.33 17.97 19.44
N ASP A 20 16.40 18.14 20.75
CA ASP A 20 17.14 17.21 21.61
C ASP A 20 16.37 15.89 21.71
N SER A 21 17.08 14.77 21.53
CA SER A 21 16.49 13.44 21.72
C SER A 21 16.20 13.20 23.21
N ILE A 22 14.98 12.76 23.46
CA ILE A 22 14.47 12.23 24.70
C ILE A 22 15.04 10.82 24.92
N GLY A 23 15.14 10.01 23.86
CA GLY A 23 15.70 8.66 23.93
C GLY A 23 17.21 8.59 24.09
N GLU A 24 17.95 9.58 23.59
CA GLU A 24 19.41 9.68 23.61
C GLU A 24 19.87 11.10 24.02
N PRO A 25 19.90 11.42 25.33
CA PRO A 25 20.24 12.76 25.81
C PRO A 25 21.56 13.30 25.22
N GLY A 26 21.53 14.54 24.72
CA GLY A 26 22.66 15.20 24.10
C GLY A 26 22.85 14.91 22.60
N LYS A 27 21.95 14.14 21.99
CA LYS A 27 21.87 13.96 20.53
C LYS A 27 20.74 14.79 19.94
N LYS A 28 20.88 15.16 18.67
CA LYS A 28 19.87 15.89 17.90
C LYS A 28 19.09 14.95 16.99
N VAL A 29 17.79 15.21 16.87
CA VAL A 29 16.82 14.43 16.09
C VAL A 29 15.78 15.36 15.47
N ILE A 30 15.01 14.81 14.54
CA ILE A 30 13.72 15.37 14.18
C ILE A 30 12.70 14.82 15.18
N LEU A 31 11.99 15.70 15.87
CA LEU A 31 10.93 15.33 16.78
C LEU A 31 9.58 15.60 16.10
N VAL A 32 8.79 14.55 15.94
CA VAL A 32 7.38 14.68 15.56
C VAL A 32 6.59 15.01 16.81
N SER A 33 5.73 16.03 16.72
CA SER A 33 4.85 16.40 17.83
C SER A 33 3.90 15.25 18.20
N GLU A 34 3.10 15.46 19.25
CA GLU A 34 2.07 14.50 19.64
C GLU A 34 1.17 14.11 18.45
N LEU A 35 0.92 12.80 18.34
CA LEU A 35 0.06 12.20 17.32
C LEU A 35 -1.26 11.77 17.97
N PRO A 36 -2.32 12.59 17.87
CA PRO A 36 -3.59 12.29 18.53
C PRO A 36 -4.26 11.06 17.91
N ASP A 37 -5.02 10.34 18.72
CA ASP A 37 -5.82 9.18 18.33
C ASP A 37 -5.00 7.98 17.79
N VAL A 38 -3.68 7.98 18.01
CA VAL A 38 -2.80 6.87 17.65
C VAL A 38 -2.21 6.26 18.92
N THR A 39 -2.33 4.94 19.05
CA THR A 39 -1.67 4.20 20.14
C THR A 39 -0.21 3.94 19.81
N HIS A 40 0.64 3.81 20.82
CA HIS A 40 2.06 3.48 20.64
C HIS A 40 2.28 2.25 19.75
N ASP A 41 1.59 1.15 20.06
CA ASP A 41 1.74 -0.11 19.32
C ASP A 41 1.10 -0.01 17.93
N GLY A 42 0.01 0.75 17.79
CA GLY A 42 -0.58 1.07 16.49
C GLY A 42 0.42 1.78 15.59
N LEU A 43 1.13 2.79 16.11
CA LEU A 43 2.14 3.54 15.34
C LEU A 43 3.32 2.67 14.92
N ILE A 44 3.86 1.86 15.83
CA ILE A 44 4.95 0.92 15.51
C ILE A 44 4.51 -0.06 14.42
N ASN A 45 3.34 -0.67 14.57
CA ASN A 45 2.84 -1.63 13.58
C ASN A 45 2.58 -0.95 12.23
N GLY A 46 2.02 0.26 12.21
CA GLY A 46 1.82 1.05 10.99
C GLY A 46 3.14 1.35 10.27
N ILE A 47 4.19 1.74 11.02
CA ILE A 47 5.55 1.92 10.48
C ILE A 47 6.07 0.62 9.86
N LEU A 48 6.00 -0.48 10.60
CA LEU A 48 6.51 -1.77 10.13
C LEU A 48 5.75 -2.28 8.89
N ASP A 49 4.45 -2.02 8.80
CA ASP A 49 3.63 -2.39 7.64
C ASP A 49 4.04 -1.60 6.39
N VAL A 50 4.22 -0.27 6.50
CA VAL A 50 4.76 0.56 5.41
C VAL A 50 6.14 0.04 4.99
N LEU A 51 6.99 -0.31 5.95
CA LEU A 51 8.34 -0.79 5.66
C LEU A 51 8.36 -2.19 5.03
N ARG A 52 7.35 -3.03 5.24
CA ARG A 52 7.20 -4.34 4.55
C ARG A 52 6.76 -4.19 3.09
N PHE A 53 6.16 -3.07 2.73
CA PHE A 53 5.76 -2.75 1.36
C PHE A 53 6.00 -1.26 1.06
N PRO A 54 7.26 -0.82 0.92
CA PRO A 54 7.62 0.59 0.80
C PRO A 54 7.42 1.09 -0.64
N VAL A 55 6.22 0.88 -1.19
CA VAL A 55 5.82 1.29 -2.53
C VAL A 55 4.73 2.34 -2.41
N ILE A 56 5.08 3.56 -2.79
CA ILE A 56 4.14 4.67 -2.89
C ILE A 56 3.27 4.54 -4.15
N PRO A 57 2.02 5.05 -4.15
CA PRO A 57 1.04 4.78 -5.22
C PRO A 57 1.54 5.11 -6.65
N HIS A 58 2.33 6.17 -6.82
CA HIS A 58 2.84 6.56 -8.14
C HIS A 58 3.91 5.62 -8.70
N ILE A 59 4.50 4.76 -7.87
CA ILE A 59 5.47 3.72 -8.29
C ILE A 59 4.76 2.41 -8.68
N MET A 60 3.54 2.17 -8.18
CA MET A 60 2.80 0.92 -8.43
C MET A 60 2.70 0.53 -9.92
N PRO A 61 2.45 1.45 -10.88
CA PRO A 61 2.42 1.08 -12.29
C PRO A 61 3.75 0.54 -12.81
N LEU A 62 4.86 1.07 -12.28
CA LEU A 62 6.24 0.73 -12.65
C LEU A 62 6.75 -0.50 -11.89
N LEU A 63 6.01 -0.98 -10.89
CA LEU A 63 6.42 -2.11 -10.07
C LEU A 63 6.51 -3.39 -10.90
N ARG A 64 7.62 -4.12 -10.71
CA ARG A 64 7.80 -5.50 -11.19
C ARG A 64 7.52 -6.48 -10.07
N ASP A 65 8.20 -6.31 -8.94
CA ASP A 65 8.11 -7.23 -7.80
C ASP A 65 8.47 -6.55 -6.48
N VAL A 66 8.00 -7.14 -5.37
CA VAL A 66 8.44 -6.82 -4.00
C VAL A 66 8.84 -8.11 -3.32
N GLU A 67 10.13 -8.31 -3.13
CA GLU A 67 10.69 -9.46 -2.43
C GLU A 67 10.78 -9.14 -0.94
N LEU A 68 9.99 -9.82 -0.12
CA LEU A 68 10.04 -9.73 1.34
C LEU A 68 10.63 -11.03 1.91
N THR A 69 11.70 -10.91 2.69
CA THR A 69 12.34 -12.01 3.41
C THR A 69 12.26 -11.74 4.91
N GLU A 70 11.49 -12.53 5.64
CA GLU A 70 11.43 -12.49 7.12
C GLU A 70 12.61 -13.32 7.68
N HIS A 71 13.44 -12.72 8.53
CA HIS A 71 14.57 -13.40 9.18
C HIS A 71 14.17 -13.91 10.57
N ASP A 72 13.40 -13.10 11.29
CA ASP A 72 12.77 -13.40 12.59
C ASP A 72 11.60 -12.42 12.84
N ASP A 73 10.96 -12.51 14.01
CA ASP A 73 9.78 -11.68 14.35
C ASP A 73 10.05 -10.16 14.33
N ASN A 74 11.31 -9.75 14.46
CA ASN A 74 11.74 -8.37 14.58
C ASN A 74 12.68 -7.94 13.44
N CYS A 75 13.00 -8.80 12.49
CA CYS A 75 13.94 -8.50 11.43
C CYS A 75 13.48 -9.05 10.08
N PHE A 76 13.44 -8.18 9.08
CA PHE A 76 13.13 -8.55 7.70
C PHE A 76 13.96 -7.73 6.70
N THR A 77 14.00 -8.21 5.47
CA THR A 77 14.55 -7.47 4.33
C THR A 77 13.48 -7.33 3.27
N VAL A 78 13.34 -6.13 2.71
CA VAL A 78 12.47 -5.87 1.58
C VAL A 78 13.28 -5.33 0.41
N LYS A 79 12.96 -5.81 -0.79
CA LYS A 79 13.54 -5.37 -2.05
C LYS A 79 12.43 -5.05 -3.05
N VAL A 80 12.33 -3.79 -3.45
CA VAL A 80 11.37 -3.30 -4.44
C VAL A 80 12.07 -3.21 -5.79
N ILE A 81 11.57 -3.98 -6.75
CA ILE A 81 12.10 -4.06 -8.11
C ILE A 81 11.11 -3.39 -9.05
N LEU A 82 11.61 -2.43 -9.82
CA LEU A 82 10.87 -1.75 -10.88
C LEU A 82 11.13 -2.43 -12.22
N ASP A 83 10.09 -2.51 -13.04
CA ASP A 83 10.13 -3.13 -14.36
C ASP A 83 10.89 -2.24 -15.34
N GLY A 84 12.00 -2.75 -15.88
CA GLY A 84 12.84 -1.98 -16.78
C GLY A 84 12.14 -1.54 -18.07
N ALA A 85 11.27 -2.38 -18.64
CA ALA A 85 10.54 -2.05 -19.86
C ALA A 85 9.49 -0.96 -19.60
N LYS A 86 8.82 -1.01 -18.44
CA LYS A 86 7.88 0.05 -18.03
C LYS A 86 8.60 1.37 -17.76
N LEU A 87 9.77 1.31 -17.12
CA LEU A 87 10.61 2.48 -16.89
C LEU A 87 11.04 3.13 -18.21
N ASP A 88 11.48 2.33 -19.19
CA ASP A 88 11.82 2.82 -20.52
C ASP A 88 10.63 3.50 -21.20
N ALA A 89 9.46 2.85 -21.16
CA ALA A 89 8.22 3.41 -21.73
C ALA A 89 7.80 4.73 -21.07
N ALA A 90 8.07 4.89 -19.76
CA ALA A 90 7.77 6.09 -19.01
C ALA A 90 8.88 7.18 -19.10
N GLY A 91 9.98 6.91 -19.82
CA GLY A 91 11.09 7.85 -19.97
C GLY A 91 12.04 7.95 -18.77
N PHE A 92 11.95 7.02 -17.81
CA PHE A 92 12.80 6.94 -16.62
C PHE A 92 13.87 5.84 -16.71
N GLY A 93 13.78 4.97 -17.71
CA GLY A 93 14.70 3.85 -17.91
C GLY A 93 15.97 4.23 -18.68
N ASP A 94 16.80 3.21 -18.97
CA ASP A 94 18.07 3.36 -19.70
C ASP A 94 17.97 2.93 -21.17
N GLY A 95 16.78 2.58 -21.64
CA GLY A 95 16.51 2.09 -22.99
C GLY A 95 16.91 0.63 -23.22
N ALA A 96 17.42 -0.06 -22.20
CA ALA A 96 17.86 -1.45 -22.29
C ALA A 96 16.86 -2.44 -21.66
N GLY A 97 15.69 -1.98 -21.20
CA GLY A 97 14.69 -2.78 -20.50
C GLY A 97 15.19 -3.33 -19.17
N SER A 98 16.21 -2.70 -18.58
CA SER A 98 16.89 -3.23 -17.39
C SER A 98 16.13 -2.85 -16.11
N ASP A 99 15.66 -3.86 -15.36
CA ASP A 99 15.01 -3.63 -14.08
C ASP A 99 15.91 -2.85 -13.12
N LYS A 100 15.27 -2.07 -12.24
CA LYS A 100 15.95 -1.23 -11.25
C LYS A 100 15.53 -1.64 -9.84
N VAL A 101 16.45 -1.59 -8.90
CA VAL A 101 16.15 -1.85 -7.47
C VAL A 101 16.00 -0.53 -6.76
N MET A 102 14.75 -0.07 -6.63
CA MET A 102 14.42 1.22 -6.02
C MET A 102 14.68 1.23 -4.52
N VAL A 103 14.23 0.18 -3.84
CA VAL A 103 14.42 0.00 -2.41
C VAL A 103 15.07 -1.35 -2.20
N TRP A 104 16.12 -1.39 -1.39
CA TRP A 104 16.60 -2.62 -0.79
C TRP A 104 17.06 -2.28 0.62
N GLN A 105 16.31 -2.72 1.61
CA GLN A 105 16.56 -2.35 2.99
C GLN A 105 16.35 -3.51 3.93
N LYS A 106 17.15 -3.54 5.00
CA LYS A 106 16.95 -4.41 6.15
C LYS A 106 16.34 -3.59 7.27
N VAL A 107 15.28 -4.11 7.85
CA VAL A 107 14.56 -3.49 8.96
C VAL A 107 14.78 -4.34 10.19
N THR A 108 15.14 -3.70 11.29
CA THR A 108 15.31 -4.32 12.61
C THR A 108 14.51 -3.53 13.63
N TYR A 109 13.54 -4.17 14.26
CA TYR A 109 12.79 -3.63 15.38
C TYR A 109 13.42 -4.07 16.70
N LYS A 110 13.60 -3.13 17.62
CA LYS A 110 14.06 -3.37 18.99
C LYS A 110 12.92 -3.04 19.96
N PRO A 111 12.11 -4.03 20.38
CA PRO A 111 10.92 -3.80 21.21
C PRO A 111 11.21 -3.05 22.51
N ASP A 112 12.27 -3.45 23.23
CA ASP A 112 12.65 -2.87 24.52
C ASP A 112 13.03 -1.38 24.43
N GLU A 113 13.48 -0.95 23.25
CA GLU A 113 13.86 0.43 22.97
C GLU A 113 12.75 1.21 22.23
N SER A 114 11.70 0.52 21.75
CA SER A 114 10.72 1.07 20.81
C SER A 114 11.41 1.74 19.60
N LEU A 115 12.50 1.13 19.12
CA LEU A 115 13.37 1.66 18.07
C LEU A 115 13.33 0.76 16.83
N ILE A 116 13.10 1.35 15.67
CA ILE A 116 13.13 0.70 14.37
C ILE A 116 14.33 1.25 13.61
N ILE A 117 15.20 0.36 13.18
CA ILE A 117 16.41 0.68 12.40
C ILE A 117 16.20 0.16 10.99
N THR A 118 16.33 1.04 10.00
CA THR A 118 16.25 0.67 8.59
C THR A 118 17.59 0.95 7.91
N GLU A 119 18.30 -0.09 7.52
CA GLU A 119 19.57 -0.04 6.81
C GLU A 119 19.29 -0.11 5.30
N SER A 120 19.63 0.94 4.55
CA SER A 120 19.42 0.98 3.09
C SER A 120 20.68 0.55 2.33
N TYR A 121 20.51 -0.39 1.41
CA TYR A 121 21.53 -0.89 0.50
C TYR A 121 21.43 -0.27 -0.90
N THR A 122 20.47 0.63 -1.14
CA THR A 122 20.39 1.42 -2.37
C THR A 122 20.95 2.83 -2.15
N PRO A 123 21.72 3.38 -3.10
CA PRO A 123 22.19 4.75 -3.01
C PRO A 123 21.00 5.73 -3.04
N PRO A 124 21.09 6.86 -2.32
CA PRO A 124 20.07 7.90 -2.40
C PRO A 124 20.06 8.59 -3.77
N GLY A 125 18.89 9.09 -4.18
CA GLY A 125 18.69 9.88 -5.39
C GLY A 125 18.51 9.06 -6.67
N ASP A 126 18.81 9.66 -7.82
CA ASP A 126 18.51 9.11 -9.15
C ASP A 126 19.40 7.92 -9.56
N ASN A 127 20.38 7.55 -8.74
CA ASN A 127 21.36 6.51 -9.04
C ASN A 127 20.84 5.10 -8.72
N VAL A 128 19.60 4.79 -9.08
CA VAL A 128 18.99 3.49 -8.78
C VAL A 128 19.73 2.38 -9.56
N PRO A 129 20.36 1.40 -8.88
CA PRO A 129 21.16 0.39 -9.55
C PRO A 129 20.26 -0.55 -10.37
N SER A 130 20.81 -1.11 -11.45
CA SER A 130 20.16 -2.23 -12.13
C SER A 130 20.04 -3.41 -11.17
N ALA A 131 18.99 -4.21 -11.32
CA ALA A 131 18.76 -5.36 -10.44
C ALA A 131 19.91 -6.37 -10.43
N SER A 132 20.65 -6.46 -11.54
CA SER A 132 21.86 -7.28 -11.69
C SER A 132 23.10 -6.75 -10.97
N LYS A 133 23.11 -5.46 -10.58
CA LYS A 133 24.26 -4.78 -9.94
C LYS A 133 24.01 -4.38 -8.49
N ALA A 134 22.76 -4.41 -8.03
CA ALA A 134 22.43 -4.11 -6.65
C ALA A 134 22.99 -5.21 -5.72
N THR A 135 23.64 -4.82 -4.63
CA THR A 135 24.19 -5.75 -3.62
C THR A 135 23.91 -5.24 -2.20
N GLN A 136 24.06 -6.11 -1.20
CA GLN A 136 23.93 -5.75 0.23
C GLN A 136 25.29 -5.47 0.90
N ASP A 137 26.37 -5.37 0.12
CA ASP A 137 27.74 -5.29 0.67
C ASP A 137 28.05 -3.93 1.32
N LYS A 138 27.22 -2.92 1.03
CA LYS A 138 27.37 -1.56 1.55
C LYS A 138 26.04 -1.03 2.05
N VAL A 139 25.99 -0.63 3.31
CA VAL A 139 24.93 0.24 3.85
C VAL A 139 25.24 1.67 3.45
N TYR A 140 24.36 2.30 2.68
CA TYR A 140 24.51 3.69 2.26
C TYR A 140 24.13 4.66 3.38
N HIS A 141 23.06 4.34 4.10
CA HIS A 141 22.64 5.05 5.29
C HIS A 141 21.78 4.13 6.15
N SER A 142 21.65 4.47 7.43
CA SER A 142 20.64 3.89 8.31
C SER A 142 19.69 4.97 8.81
N SER A 143 18.40 4.71 8.79
CA SER A 143 17.43 5.57 9.47
C SER A 143 16.97 4.93 10.76
N HIS A 144 16.74 5.76 11.77
CA HIS A 144 16.42 5.35 13.13
C HIS A 144 15.15 6.05 13.55
N THR A 145 14.12 5.27 13.81
CA THR A 145 12.79 5.74 14.18
C THR A 145 12.45 5.22 15.57
N ARG A 146 12.40 6.10 16.56
CA ARG A 146 12.01 5.75 17.93
C ARG A 146 10.59 6.25 18.20
N VAL A 147 9.72 5.37 18.69
CA VAL A 147 8.38 5.75 19.13
C VAL A 147 8.40 5.99 20.63
N LEU A 148 7.99 7.18 21.05
CA LEU A 148 7.91 7.57 22.46
C LEU A 148 6.51 7.33 23.01
N LYS A 149 6.42 7.05 24.31
CA LYS A 149 5.15 6.88 25.05
C LYS A 149 4.85 8.15 25.86
N ASP A 150 3.56 8.47 25.97
CA ASP A 150 3.00 9.48 26.88
C ASP A 150 3.61 10.90 26.79
N PRO A 151 3.25 11.69 25.75
CA PRO A 151 2.32 11.35 24.66
C PRO A 151 3.01 10.56 23.54
N VAL A 152 2.22 9.93 22.66
CA VAL A 152 2.75 9.21 21.49
C VAL A 152 3.40 10.21 20.53
N ARG A 153 4.71 10.06 20.34
CA ARG A 153 5.57 10.89 19.47
C ARG A 153 6.57 10.02 18.72
N LEU A 154 7.27 10.62 17.76
CA LEU A 154 8.29 9.96 16.97
C LEU A 154 9.58 10.78 16.98
N GLU A 155 10.71 10.14 17.29
CA GLU A 155 12.04 10.67 17.02
C GLU A 155 12.59 10.02 15.76
N TYR A 156 13.22 10.83 14.90
CA TYR A 156 13.82 10.36 13.67
C TYR A 156 15.18 10.98 13.41
N TYR A 157 16.11 10.17 12.91
CA TYR A 157 17.35 10.67 12.33
C TYR A 157 17.91 9.67 11.31
N ILE A 158 18.81 10.15 10.47
CA ILE A 158 19.56 9.32 9.52
C ILE A 158 21.03 9.34 9.90
N GLU A 159 21.69 8.19 9.97
CA GLU A 159 23.14 8.08 10.02
C GLU A 159 23.69 7.79 8.63
N MET A 160 24.53 8.68 8.13
CA MET A 160 25.17 8.60 6.81
C MET A 160 26.60 9.11 6.94
N ASP A 161 27.57 8.31 6.48
CA ASP A 161 29.01 8.62 6.56
C ASP A 161 29.48 9.07 7.97
N GLY A 162 28.93 8.43 9.02
CA GLY A 162 29.24 8.73 10.42
C GLY A 162 28.64 10.03 10.95
N GLN A 163 27.83 10.73 10.16
CA GLN A 163 27.09 11.93 10.57
C GLN A 163 25.63 11.60 10.83
N ARG A 164 25.06 12.26 11.85
CA ARG A 164 23.63 12.21 12.15
C ARG A 164 22.94 13.38 11.46
N LEU A 165 22.01 13.10 10.56
CA LEU A 165 21.21 14.08 9.83
C LEU A 165 19.84 14.22 10.49
N HIS A 166 19.47 15.45 10.84
CA HIS A 166 18.25 15.79 11.59
C HIS A 166 17.73 17.20 11.26
N GLY A 167 18.13 17.76 10.11
CA GLY A 167 17.78 19.11 9.69
C GLY A 167 16.46 19.19 8.95
N GLN A 168 16.08 20.39 8.51
CA GLN A 168 14.81 20.65 7.81
C GLN A 168 14.61 19.75 6.59
N ALA A 169 15.64 19.51 5.78
CA ALA A 169 15.53 18.66 4.60
C ALA A 169 15.10 17.23 4.94
N GLN A 170 15.57 16.67 6.06
CA GLN A 170 15.14 15.36 6.53
C GLN A 170 13.73 15.41 7.13
N ALA A 171 13.35 16.51 7.80
CA ALA A 171 11.99 16.69 8.30
C ALA A 171 10.96 16.74 7.16
N ASP A 172 11.30 17.41 6.06
CA ASP A 172 10.45 17.50 4.86
C ASP A 172 10.27 16.12 4.19
N ILE A 173 11.30 15.28 4.19
CA ILE A 173 11.24 13.89 3.71
C ILE A 173 10.42 13.00 4.65
N LEU A 174 10.56 13.19 5.97
CA LEU A 174 9.87 12.41 6.98
C LEU A 174 8.36 12.68 6.98
N LYS A 175 7.93 13.92 6.71
CA LYS A 175 6.52 14.30 6.78
C LYS A 175 5.58 13.39 5.94
N PRO A 176 5.76 13.20 4.63
CA PRO A 176 4.88 12.33 3.84
C PRO A 176 4.91 10.86 4.30
N TYR A 177 6.01 10.43 4.90
CA TYR A 177 6.11 9.10 5.50
C TYR A 177 5.23 8.99 6.75
N VAL A 178 5.30 9.98 7.65
CA VAL A 178 4.41 10.05 8.82
C VAL A 178 2.95 10.14 8.39
N ASP A 179 2.62 10.96 7.38
CA ASP A 179 1.25 11.05 6.83
C ASP A 179 0.74 9.67 6.37
N SER A 180 1.59 8.88 5.70
CA SER A 180 1.23 7.54 5.22
C SER A 180 1.02 6.55 6.36
N VAL A 181 1.87 6.61 7.39
CA VAL A 181 1.71 5.80 8.60
C VAL A 181 0.43 6.18 9.34
N LEU A 182 0.17 7.48 9.54
CA LEU A 182 -1.03 7.95 10.21
C LEU A 182 -2.29 7.50 9.49
N ALA A 183 -2.33 7.64 8.16
CA ALA A 183 -3.43 7.15 7.34
C ALA A 183 -3.69 5.65 7.62
N LEU A 184 -2.66 4.82 7.63
CA LEU A 184 -2.80 3.37 7.91
C LEU A 184 -3.20 3.06 9.37
N THR A 185 -2.74 3.85 10.33
CA THR A 185 -3.11 3.63 11.75
C THR A 185 -4.52 4.08 12.07
N GLN A 186 -5.03 5.07 11.33
CA GLN A 186 -6.38 5.60 11.47
C GLN A 186 -7.39 4.84 10.59
N GLN A 187 -6.92 4.25 9.49
CA GLN A 187 -7.71 3.34 8.67
C GLN A 187 -8.07 2.10 9.47
N LYS A 188 -9.34 1.73 9.43
CA LYS A 188 -9.81 0.50 10.03
C LYS A 188 -9.39 -0.65 9.14
N LYS A 189 -8.42 -1.44 9.59
CA LYS A 189 -7.97 -2.63 8.87
C LYS A 189 -9.13 -3.60 8.67
N VAL A 190 -9.53 -3.79 7.43
CA VAL A 190 -10.52 -4.80 7.04
C VAL A 190 -9.75 -6.10 6.74
N ASN A 191 -9.74 -7.03 7.68
CA ASN A 191 -9.13 -8.32 7.43
C ASN A 191 -10.03 -9.18 6.56
N PHE A 192 -9.43 -9.98 5.69
CA PHE A 192 -10.12 -10.99 4.89
C PHE A 192 -9.61 -12.38 5.23
N THR A 193 -10.54 -13.29 5.53
CA THR A 193 -10.25 -14.72 5.72
C THR A 193 -10.35 -15.45 4.37
N PRO A 194 -9.24 -15.99 3.83
CA PRO A 194 -9.23 -16.69 2.55
C PRO A 194 -9.90 -18.07 2.63
N GLU A 195 -10.29 -18.63 1.47
CA GLU A 195 -10.84 -19.99 1.32
C GLU A 195 -12.05 -20.31 2.23
N SER A 196 -12.81 -19.28 2.61
CA SER A 196 -14.05 -19.40 3.36
C SER A 196 -15.20 -19.84 2.45
N ASP A 197 -16.20 -20.54 3.00
CA ASP A 197 -17.41 -20.86 2.25
C ASP A 197 -18.22 -19.59 1.99
N SER A 198 -18.62 -19.37 0.74
CA SER A 198 -19.45 -18.22 0.37
C SER A 198 -20.88 -18.39 0.88
N GLN A 199 -21.39 -17.36 1.54
CA GLN A 199 -22.79 -17.25 1.93
C GLN A 199 -23.67 -16.84 0.75
N ALA A 200 -23.13 -16.01 -0.17
CA ALA A 200 -23.86 -15.56 -1.34
C ALA A 200 -23.99 -16.63 -2.43
N VAL A 201 -22.99 -17.51 -2.58
CA VAL A 201 -22.94 -18.52 -3.65
C VAL A 201 -22.59 -19.90 -3.07
N PRO A 202 -23.60 -20.73 -2.74
CA PRO A 202 -23.37 -22.06 -2.16
C PRO A 202 -22.38 -22.91 -2.96
N GLY A 203 -21.41 -23.50 -2.27
CA GLY A 203 -20.40 -24.39 -2.85
C GLY A 203 -19.18 -23.70 -3.45
N LYS A 204 -19.09 -22.36 -3.43
CA LYS A 204 -17.88 -21.62 -3.83
C LYS A 204 -17.04 -21.25 -2.62
N LYS A 205 -15.72 -21.21 -2.81
CA LYS A 205 -14.78 -20.61 -1.87
C LYS A 205 -14.58 -19.13 -2.20
N CYS A 206 -14.38 -18.32 -1.15
CA CYS A 206 -14.16 -16.89 -1.26
C CYS A 206 -13.27 -16.35 -0.12
N CYS A 207 -12.80 -15.13 -0.28
CA CYS A 207 -12.26 -14.32 0.79
C CYS A 207 -13.42 -13.57 1.45
N VAL A 208 -13.57 -13.67 2.77
CA VAL A 208 -14.66 -13.00 3.52
C VAL A 208 -14.05 -12.00 4.49
N SER A 209 -14.54 -10.76 4.47
CA SER A 209 -14.11 -9.75 5.43
C SER A 209 -14.59 -10.09 6.84
N ASP A 210 -13.88 -9.58 7.85
CA ASP A 210 -14.47 -9.39 9.17
C ASP A 210 -15.75 -8.54 9.07
N PRO A 211 -16.68 -8.63 10.05
CA PRO A 211 -17.80 -7.70 10.12
C PRO A 211 -17.31 -6.27 10.01
N MET A 212 -17.77 -5.57 8.98
CA MET A 212 -17.60 -4.14 8.87
C MET A 212 -18.35 -3.51 10.04
N ASP A 213 -17.68 -2.62 10.75
CA ASP A 213 -18.22 -2.08 11.98
C ASP A 213 -19.42 -1.15 11.76
N GLN A 214 -20.02 -0.72 12.88
CA GLN A 214 -21.21 0.14 12.91
C GLN A 214 -21.07 1.50 12.19
N TYR A 215 -19.88 1.85 11.69
CA TYR A 215 -19.63 3.12 11.03
C TYR A 215 -19.79 3.05 9.51
N PHE A 216 -19.94 1.84 8.95
CA PHE A 216 -20.24 1.65 7.53
C PHE A 216 -21.70 1.30 7.32
N ALA A 217 -22.37 2.11 6.49
CA ALA A 217 -23.68 1.76 5.95
C ALA A 217 -23.49 0.97 4.65
N TYR A 218 -24.40 0.03 4.40
CA TYR A 218 -24.41 -0.79 3.18
C TYR A 218 -24.29 0.06 1.91
N ASP A 219 -25.13 1.09 1.76
CA ASP A 219 -25.16 1.94 0.57
C ASP A 219 -23.83 2.66 0.34
N ARG A 220 -23.19 3.13 1.42
CA ARG A 220 -21.89 3.81 1.33
C ARG A 220 -20.79 2.86 0.89
N LEU A 221 -20.77 1.65 1.46
CA LEU A 221 -19.79 0.63 1.12
C LEU A 221 -19.95 0.16 -0.34
N PHE A 222 -21.20 -0.11 -0.74
CA PHE A 222 -21.51 -0.50 -2.12
C PHE A 222 -21.16 0.61 -3.10
N ALA A 223 -21.51 1.86 -2.78
CA ALA A 223 -21.17 3.01 -3.60
C ALA A 223 -19.65 3.14 -3.81
N ALA A 224 -18.86 2.99 -2.74
CA ALA A 224 -17.40 3.03 -2.83
C ALA A 224 -16.83 1.91 -3.72
N LEU A 225 -17.35 0.69 -3.58
CA LEU A 225 -16.93 -0.45 -4.40
C LEU A 225 -17.35 -0.34 -5.88
N HIS A 226 -18.41 0.42 -6.19
CA HIS A 226 -18.90 0.57 -7.56
C HIS A 226 -18.37 1.82 -8.28
N ASP A 227 -17.76 2.79 -7.57
CA ASP A 227 -17.28 4.03 -8.17
C ASP A 227 -16.02 3.80 -9.02
N GLN A 228 -16.22 3.41 -10.28
CA GLN A 228 -15.12 3.09 -11.19
C GLN A 228 -14.26 4.31 -11.54
N LYS A 229 -14.82 5.53 -11.51
CA LYS A 229 -14.07 6.76 -11.80
C LYS A 229 -13.06 7.02 -10.70
N SER A 230 -13.47 6.90 -9.44
CA SER A 230 -12.54 7.03 -8.31
C SER A 230 -11.50 5.91 -8.28
N LEU A 231 -11.89 4.67 -8.63
CA LEU A 231 -10.99 3.51 -8.62
C LEU A 231 -9.88 3.53 -9.68
N TYR A 232 -10.15 4.07 -10.87
CA TYR A 232 -9.20 4.03 -11.99
C TYR A 232 -8.64 5.40 -12.40
N GLY A 233 -9.20 6.48 -11.85
CA GLY A 233 -8.81 7.86 -12.14
C GLY A 233 -8.99 8.26 -13.60
N ASP A 234 -8.42 9.41 -13.97
CA ASP A 234 -8.54 9.99 -15.32
C ASP A 234 -7.71 9.27 -16.40
N THR A 235 -6.99 8.21 -16.02
CA THR A 235 -6.08 7.50 -16.94
C THR A 235 -6.78 6.47 -17.82
N ARG A 236 -8.07 6.22 -17.59
CA ARG A 236 -8.87 5.21 -18.29
C ARG A 236 -10.11 5.85 -18.89
N GLU A 237 -10.52 5.37 -20.06
CA GLU A 237 -11.81 5.73 -20.62
C GLU A 237 -12.87 4.78 -20.06
N ILE A 238 -13.92 5.38 -19.48
CA ILE A 238 -15.06 4.66 -18.92
C ILE A 238 -16.27 4.99 -19.78
N THR A 239 -16.79 3.98 -20.47
CA THR A 239 -18.00 4.05 -21.27
C THR A 239 -19.17 3.48 -20.46
N GLU A 240 -20.19 4.29 -20.21
CA GLU A 240 -21.45 3.81 -19.63
C GLU A 240 -22.19 2.97 -20.67
N VAL A 241 -22.49 1.71 -20.32
CA VAL A 241 -23.21 0.76 -21.19
C VAL A 241 -24.68 0.72 -20.82
N SER A 242 -24.97 0.72 -19.52
CA SER A 242 -26.32 0.83 -18.95
C SER A 242 -26.25 1.44 -17.55
N GLU A 243 -27.40 1.59 -16.87
CA GLU A 243 -27.47 2.03 -15.47
C GLU A 243 -26.64 1.16 -14.51
N ASN A 244 -26.47 -0.12 -14.85
CA ASN A 244 -25.83 -1.12 -14.01
C ASN A 244 -24.60 -1.76 -14.67
N GLU A 245 -24.06 -1.12 -15.71
CA GLU A 245 -22.94 -1.64 -16.47
C GLU A 245 -22.05 -0.54 -17.04
N VAL A 246 -20.74 -0.68 -16.84
CA VAL A 246 -19.73 0.13 -17.53
C VAL A 246 -18.67 -0.73 -18.20
N PHE A 247 -18.09 -0.16 -19.23
CA PHE A 247 -16.94 -0.70 -19.92
C PHE A 247 -15.73 0.22 -19.71
N VAL A 248 -14.61 -0.36 -19.30
CA VAL A 248 -13.38 0.38 -19.01
C VAL A 248 -12.30 -0.08 -19.99
N THR A 249 -11.70 0.85 -20.72
CA THR A 249 -10.59 0.56 -21.64
C THR A 249 -9.26 0.99 -21.07
N GLY A 250 -8.19 0.45 -21.66
CA GLY A 250 -6.84 0.78 -21.29
C GLY A 250 -6.43 0.14 -19.97
N ILE A 251 -6.88 -1.05 -19.60
CA ILE A 251 -6.43 -1.67 -18.34
C ILE A 251 -5.07 -2.36 -18.55
N GLY A 252 -4.03 -1.85 -17.90
CA GLY A 252 -2.67 -2.37 -18.02
C GLY A 252 -1.65 -1.25 -17.88
N GLY A 253 -0.48 -1.56 -17.31
CA GLY A 253 0.57 -0.59 -17.01
C GLY A 253 1.65 -0.45 -18.09
N VAL A 254 1.49 -1.08 -19.26
CA VAL A 254 2.49 -1.08 -20.33
C VAL A 254 1.78 -1.05 -21.68
N GLU A 255 2.18 -0.13 -22.57
CA GLU A 255 1.69 -0.10 -23.95
C GLU A 255 2.19 -1.30 -24.76
N PRO A 256 1.41 -1.78 -25.76
CA PRO A 256 0.06 -1.33 -26.09
C PRO A 256 -0.97 -1.89 -25.09
N VAL A 257 -1.84 -1.01 -24.61
CA VAL A 257 -2.80 -1.35 -23.55
C VAL A 257 -4.03 -2.04 -24.15
N ASP A 258 -3.94 -3.35 -24.35
CA ASP A 258 -5.04 -4.16 -24.90
C ASP A 258 -5.93 -4.80 -23.82
N GLY A 259 -5.93 -4.23 -22.61
CA GLY A 259 -6.78 -4.68 -21.53
C GLY A 259 -8.09 -3.90 -21.48
N THR A 260 -9.19 -4.62 -21.28
CA THR A 260 -10.53 -4.04 -21.09
C THR A 260 -11.20 -4.70 -19.91
N MET A 261 -12.17 -4.03 -19.30
CA MET A 261 -12.97 -4.59 -18.22
C MET A 261 -14.43 -4.24 -18.42
N ASN A 262 -15.30 -5.22 -18.19
CA ASN A 262 -16.73 -5.01 -18.12
C ASN A 262 -17.11 -5.11 -16.65
N VAL A 263 -17.78 -4.09 -16.11
CA VAL A 263 -18.21 -4.06 -14.71
C VAL A 263 -19.72 -4.01 -14.70
N GLN A 264 -20.33 -4.99 -14.08
CA GLN A 264 -21.78 -5.08 -13.89
C GLN A 264 -22.08 -5.11 -12.40
N TRP A 265 -23.17 -4.49 -11.97
CA TRP A 265 -23.58 -4.54 -10.57
C TRP A 265 -25.09 -4.67 -10.40
N ASP A 266 -25.48 -5.15 -9.22
CA ASP A 266 -26.85 -5.24 -8.75
C ASP A 266 -26.85 -4.83 -7.28
N ILE A 267 -27.34 -3.62 -7.01
CA ILE A 267 -27.32 -3.03 -5.66
C ILE A 267 -28.28 -3.74 -4.70
N ASP A 268 -29.37 -4.31 -5.20
CA ASP A 268 -30.36 -5.00 -4.36
C ASP A 268 -29.82 -6.36 -3.92
N ALA A 269 -29.18 -7.07 -4.85
CA ALA A 269 -28.48 -8.34 -4.58
C ALA A 269 -27.12 -8.14 -3.91
N GLY A 270 -26.61 -6.91 -3.83
CA GLY A 270 -25.29 -6.60 -3.30
C GLY A 270 -24.17 -7.21 -4.10
N LYS A 271 -24.31 -7.31 -5.42
CA LYS A 271 -23.38 -8.03 -6.30
C LYS A 271 -22.65 -7.08 -7.23
N ILE A 272 -21.34 -7.28 -7.40
CA ILE A 272 -20.52 -6.63 -8.42
C ILE A 272 -19.72 -7.71 -9.15
N VAL A 273 -19.77 -7.72 -10.48
CA VAL A 273 -19.03 -8.63 -11.35
C VAL A 273 -18.10 -7.83 -12.24
N ARG A 274 -16.81 -8.16 -12.22
CA ARG A 274 -15.79 -7.53 -13.08
C ARG A 274 -15.16 -8.56 -13.99
N ILE A 275 -15.31 -8.41 -15.30
CA ILE A 275 -14.76 -9.32 -16.31
C ILE A 275 -13.56 -8.63 -16.95
N ASN A 276 -12.35 -9.06 -16.57
CA ASN A 276 -11.11 -8.56 -17.14
C ASN A 276 -10.76 -9.32 -18.41
N LYS A 277 -10.53 -8.60 -19.50
CA LYS A 277 -10.12 -9.13 -20.79
C LYS A 277 -8.77 -8.57 -21.19
N ALA A 278 -7.98 -9.37 -21.90
CA ALA A 278 -6.75 -8.95 -22.58
C ALA A 278 -6.80 -9.49 -24.01
N ALA A 279 -6.56 -8.63 -25.00
CA ALA A 279 -6.68 -8.99 -26.42
C ALA A 279 -8.03 -9.65 -26.75
N GLY A 280 -9.10 -9.07 -26.22
CA GLY A 280 -10.48 -9.54 -26.38
C GLY A 280 -10.82 -10.86 -25.66
N LYS A 281 -9.86 -11.54 -25.03
CA LYS A 281 -10.08 -12.81 -24.31
C LYS A 281 -10.24 -12.58 -22.82
N VAL A 282 -11.20 -13.26 -22.19
CA VAL A 282 -11.36 -13.22 -20.73
C VAL A 282 -10.13 -13.81 -20.07
N LYS A 283 -9.52 -13.03 -19.19
CA LYS A 283 -8.37 -13.44 -18.37
C LYS A 283 -8.83 -13.92 -17.00
N GLU A 284 -9.71 -13.16 -16.38
CA GLU A 284 -10.27 -13.46 -15.07
C GLU A 284 -11.57 -12.68 -14.84
N THR A 285 -12.43 -13.23 -13.98
CA THR A 285 -13.68 -12.60 -13.54
C THR A 285 -13.69 -12.51 -12.03
N TYR A 286 -13.90 -11.31 -11.47
CA TYR A 286 -14.09 -11.10 -10.04
C TYR A 286 -15.57 -11.04 -9.71
N TYR A 287 -15.94 -11.67 -8.60
CA TYR A 287 -17.28 -11.65 -8.04
C TYR A 287 -17.20 -11.10 -6.62
N THR A 288 -17.76 -9.92 -6.40
CA THR A 288 -17.84 -9.28 -5.09
C THR A 288 -19.29 -9.29 -4.63
N HIS A 289 -19.53 -9.68 -3.38
CA HIS A 289 -20.83 -9.60 -2.72
C HIS A 289 -20.72 -8.78 -1.44
N VAL A 290 -21.62 -7.82 -1.25
CA VAL A 290 -21.78 -7.07 -0.01
C VAL A 290 -22.94 -7.68 0.76
N LEU A 291 -22.63 -8.37 1.86
CA LEU A 291 -23.63 -9.00 2.73
C LEU A 291 -24.16 -7.95 3.71
N LYS A 292 -25.45 -7.99 4.06
CA LYS A 292 -26.09 -6.98 4.92
C LYS A 292 -26.03 -7.31 6.42
N ASP A 293 -26.01 -8.58 6.81
CA ASP A 293 -26.11 -9.00 8.21
C ASP A 293 -25.21 -10.20 8.58
N PRO A 294 -24.10 -9.98 9.31
CA PRO A 294 -23.49 -8.67 9.53
C PRO A 294 -22.97 -8.08 8.21
N LEU A 295 -22.75 -6.75 8.17
CA LEU A 295 -22.19 -6.09 7.00
C LEU A 295 -20.81 -6.68 6.69
N ARG A 296 -20.63 -7.31 5.53
CA ARG A 296 -19.38 -7.97 5.13
C ARG A 296 -19.17 -7.89 3.63
N ILE A 297 -17.95 -8.15 3.19
CA ILE A 297 -17.60 -8.34 1.79
C ILE A 297 -17.16 -9.79 1.59
N GLU A 298 -17.78 -10.49 0.64
CA GLU A 298 -17.25 -11.72 0.08
C GLU A 298 -16.67 -11.44 -1.30
N ILE A 299 -15.53 -12.02 -1.60
CA ILE A 299 -14.94 -11.90 -2.93
C ILE A 299 -14.21 -13.17 -3.35
N TYR A 300 -14.45 -13.60 -4.57
CA TYR A 300 -13.64 -14.61 -5.23
C TYR A 300 -13.38 -14.19 -6.67
N ARG A 301 -12.42 -14.86 -7.31
CA ARG A 301 -12.20 -14.71 -8.74
C ARG A 301 -12.18 -16.06 -9.44
N GLU A 302 -12.50 -16.06 -10.71
CA GLU A 302 -12.34 -17.19 -11.60
C GLU A 302 -11.29 -16.82 -12.65
N ASP A 303 -10.37 -17.73 -12.96
CA ASP A 303 -9.45 -17.55 -14.10
C ASP A 303 -10.14 -17.86 -15.44
N ALA A 304 -9.38 -17.80 -16.53
CA ALA A 304 -9.88 -18.05 -17.88
C ALA A 304 -10.48 -19.45 -18.06
N ASP A 305 -10.10 -20.43 -17.23
CA ASP A 305 -10.61 -21.81 -17.25
C ASP A 305 -11.81 -21.99 -16.30
N GLY A 306 -12.26 -20.92 -15.64
CA GLY A 306 -13.36 -20.95 -14.67
C GLY A 306 -12.95 -21.52 -13.31
N LYS A 307 -11.65 -21.70 -13.03
CA LYS A 307 -11.18 -22.19 -11.74
C LYS A 307 -11.35 -21.11 -10.68
N ASN A 308 -12.05 -21.45 -9.60
CA ASN A 308 -12.23 -20.58 -8.44
C ASN A 308 -10.90 -20.37 -7.69
N LEU A 309 -10.59 -19.10 -7.39
CA LEU A 309 -9.40 -18.66 -6.68
C LEU A 309 -9.82 -17.75 -5.51
N ALA A 310 -9.59 -18.20 -4.29
CA ALA A 310 -9.95 -17.50 -3.05
C ALA A 310 -8.80 -17.48 -2.02
N GLY A 311 -7.57 -17.59 -2.51
CA GLY A 311 -6.39 -17.76 -1.65
C GLY A 311 -5.89 -16.47 -0.99
N LYS A 312 -4.88 -16.62 -0.12
CA LYS A 312 -4.24 -15.54 0.65
C LYS A 312 -3.86 -14.29 -0.16
N ARG A 313 -3.42 -14.48 -1.42
CA ARG A 313 -3.07 -13.36 -2.31
C ARG A 313 -4.27 -12.45 -2.59
N LEU A 314 -5.44 -13.02 -2.85
CA LEU A 314 -6.66 -12.26 -3.08
C LEU A 314 -7.13 -11.57 -1.80
N ALA A 315 -7.10 -12.27 -0.67
CA ALA A 315 -7.44 -11.70 0.64
C ALA A 315 -6.59 -10.46 0.97
N ARG A 316 -5.26 -10.55 0.78
CA ARG A 316 -4.35 -9.42 1.01
C ARG A 316 -4.61 -8.26 0.04
N PHE A 317 -4.80 -8.55 -1.24
CA PHE A 317 -5.13 -7.52 -2.23
C PHE A 317 -6.40 -6.76 -1.84
N MET A 318 -7.42 -7.47 -1.37
CA MET A 318 -8.69 -6.86 -0.98
C MET A 318 -8.64 -6.11 0.34
N ALA A 319 -7.83 -6.55 1.31
CA ALA A 319 -7.58 -5.77 2.51
C ALA A 319 -6.99 -4.40 2.16
N LEU A 320 -5.96 -4.37 1.30
CA LEU A 320 -5.33 -3.12 0.83
C LEU A 320 -6.30 -2.24 0.03
N ALA A 321 -7.07 -2.83 -0.89
CA ALA A 321 -8.05 -2.08 -1.67
C ALA A 321 -9.16 -1.49 -0.78
N MET A 322 -9.55 -2.20 0.27
CA MET A 322 -10.51 -1.67 1.25
C MET A 322 -9.91 -0.52 2.03
N GLU A 323 -8.67 -0.63 2.51
CA GLU A 323 -7.98 0.46 3.20
C GLU A 323 -7.95 1.76 2.39
N GLU A 324 -7.81 1.70 1.06
CA GLU A 324 -7.89 2.89 0.19
C GLU A 324 -9.32 3.43 0.01
N LEU A 325 -10.33 2.57 0.11
CA LEU A 325 -11.74 2.91 -0.15
C LEU A 325 -12.49 3.50 1.05
N ILE A 326 -12.06 3.19 2.28
CA ILE A 326 -12.77 3.55 3.53
C ILE A 326 -12.03 4.57 4.37
#